data_AF-A0A3N1UTP0-F1
#
_entry.id   AF-A0A3N1UTP0-F1
#
_cell.length_a   1.000
_cell.length_b   1.000
_cell.length_c   1.000
_cell.angle_alpha   90.00
_cell.angle_beta   90.00
_cell.angle_gamma   90.00
#
_symmetry.space_group_name_H-M   'P 1'
#
loop_
_entity.id
_entity.type
_entity.pdbx_description
1 polymer ?
#
loop_
_entity_poly.entity_id
_entity_poly.type
_entity_poly.pdbx_seq_one_letter_code
_entity_poly.pdbx_strand_id
1 'polypeptide(L)'
;MERRKKWVVLLAVFLMGGFLSGPVEAQTKLIPKIDNFILFPDQSGSMYMTHAKLGKVKMALAKEVMFKMNDEIPELGYQGALDLFAPWQKIADPAVYKRNTFGEAIAKIKNEQAIFGRLTPMGPGISSLDTVLSGLSGKTGIIIVSDGAANQGPDPVAAAQAIHSKYPQVCFHVISFAEEPKGAEILKKISGIGGCGVHAEGATLLADSAALKQFVKDVFYTAAVETKKEEVIILRGINFDFDKSDIKPEWKPVLDEGAEVLVKNPNINIIIEGHTCSIGTEAYNQKLSERRAQSVFEYFVSKGISPSRMKTVGYGESKPKADNATEEGRRINRRVEIKVVK
;
A
#
# COMPACT_ATOMS: atom_id res chain seq x y z
N MET A 1 -33.44 17.48 44.09
CA MET A 1 -33.79 16.28 43.29
C MET A 1 -33.05 16.37 41.97
N GLU A 2 -31.80 15.95 41.97
CA GLU A 2 -30.81 16.31 40.94
C GLU A 2 -30.51 15.10 40.03
N ARG A 3 -30.56 15.34 38.72
CA ARG A 3 -30.47 14.33 37.66
C ARG A 3 -29.07 13.68 37.64
N ARG A 4 -28.95 12.43 38.09
CA ARG A 4 -27.78 11.59 37.81
C ARG A 4 -27.79 11.15 36.34
N LYS A 5 -26.96 11.80 35.51
CA LYS A 5 -26.65 11.37 34.13
C LYS A 5 -25.97 9.99 34.20
N LYS A 6 -26.68 8.94 33.78
CA LYS A 6 -26.10 7.61 33.52
C LYS A 6 -25.30 7.69 32.22
N TRP A 7 -23.98 7.69 32.32
CA TRP A 7 -23.10 7.50 31.17
C TRP A 7 -23.06 6.01 30.84
N VAL A 8 -23.92 5.57 29.94
CA VAL A 8 -23.79 4.25 29.30
C VAL A 8 -22.77 4.44 28.18
N VAL A 9 -21.53 3.99 28.41
CA VAL A 9 -20.50 3.93 27.36
C VAL A 9 -20.74 2.65 26.58
N LEU A 10 -21.28 2.79 25.36
CA LEU A 10 -21.30 1.70 24.37
C LEU A 10 -19.85 1.37 23.99
N LEU A 11 -19.48 0.09 24.08
CA LEU A 11 -18.19 -0.42 23.63
C LEU A 11 -18.41 -1.51 22.60
N ALA A 12 -17.89 -1.28 21.40
CA ALA A 12 -17.95 -2.21 20.28
C ALA A 12 -16.77 -3.20 20.37
N VAL A 13 -17.07 -4.48 20.48
CA VAL A 13 -16.11 -5.58 20.34
C VAL A 13 -16.00 -5.92 18.85
N PHE A 14 -14.85 -5.65 18.22
CA PHE A 14 -14.54 -6.16 16.89
C PHE A 14 -13.74 -7.47 17.02
N LEU A 15 -14.41 -8.59 16.76
CA LEU A 15 -13.78 -9.89 16.52
C LEU A 15 -13.57 -10.05 15.02
N MET A 16 -12.32 -10.13 14.56
CA MET A 16 -12.01 -10.74 13.26
C MET A 16 -10.88 -11.75 13.44
N GLY A 17 -11.16 -12.98 13.01
CA GLY A 17 -10.37 -14.17 13.28
C GLY A 17 -9.29 -14.48 12.24
N GLY A 18 -8.50 -15.50 12.58
CA GLY A 18 -7.55 -16.17 11.69
C GLY A 18 -6.10 -16.10 12.18
N PHE A 19 -5.70 -17.00 13.10
CA PHE A 19 -4.28 -17.22 13.44
C PHE A 19 -3.79 -18.51 12.79
N LEU A 20 -2.98 -18.38 11.73
CA LEU A 20 -2.09 -19.44 11.27
C LEU A 20 -0.76 -19.29 12.01
N SER A 21 -0.37 -20.30 12.78
CA SER A 21 0.91 -20.38 13.49
C SER A 21 1.97 -21.02 12.59
N GLY A 22 2.78 -20.18 11.95
CA GLY A 22 4.05 -20.52 11.33
C GLY A 22 5.07 -19.41 11.59
N PRO A 23 6.38 -19.59 11.30
CA PRO A 23 7.34 -18.50 11.37
C PRO A 23 6.80 -17.34 10.52
N VAL A 24 6.53 -16.21 11.16
CA VAL A 24 6.00 -15.02 10.48
C VAL A 24 7.17 -14.38 9.73
N GLU A 25 7.45 -14.88 8.54
CA GLU A 25 8.09 -14.07 7.52
C GLU A 25 7.23 -12.81 7.37
N ALA A 26 7.84 -11.63 7.53
CA ALA A 26 7.16 -10.38 7.29
C ALA A 26 6.64 -10.40 5.84
N GLN A 27 5.35 -10.66 5.66
CA GLN A 27 4.76 -10.80 4.35
C GLN A 27 4.76 -9.40 3.72
N THR A 28 5.67 -9.19 2.78
CA THR A 28 5.77 -7.92 2.06
C THR A 28 4.51 -7.76 1.24
N LYS A 29 3.63 -6.83 1.64
CA LYS A 29 2.39 -6.59 0.93
C LYS A 29 2.65 -5.60 -0.19
N LEU A 30 2.37 -6.02 -1.40
CA LEU A 30 2.44 -5.13 -2.56
C LEU A 30 1.15 -4.30 -2.61
N ILE A 31 1.31 -2.99 -2.69
CA ILE A 31 0.20 -2.02 -2.77
C ILE A 31 0.25 -1.38 -4.15
N PRO A 32 -0.84 -1.44 -4.95
CA PRO A 32 -0.87 -0.83 -6.27
C PRO A 32 -0.72 0.71 -6.16
N LYS A 33 0.13 1.28 -7.04
CA LYS A 33 0.32 2.74 -7.17
C LYS A 33 -0.67 3.37 -8.16
N ILE A 34 -1.13 2.58 -9.12
CA ILE A 34 -2.04 2.96 -10.19
C ILE A 34 -3.24 2.02 -10.20
N ASP A 35 -4.36 2.50 -10.71
CA ASP A 35 -5.60 1.72 -10.89
C ASP A 35 -5.66 1.14 -12.31
N ASN A 36 -5.19 1.91 -13.30
CA ASN A 36 -5.20 1.53 -14.71
C ASN A 36 -3.81 1.68 -15.33
N PHE A 37 -3.55 0.93 -16.39
CA PHE A 37 -2.41 1.19 -17.26
C PHE A 37 -2.75 0.96 -18.74
N ILE A 38 -2.12 1.75 -19.60
CA ILE A 38 -2.18 1.61 -21.05
C ILE A 38 -0.77 1.37 -21.55
N LEU A 39 -0.51 0.18 -22.06
CA LEU A 39 0.73 -0.08 -22.80
C LEU A 39 0.55 0.50 -24.20
N PHE A 40 1.44 1.40 -24.60
CA PHE A 40 1.28 2.23 -25.79
C PHE A 40 2.54 2.21 -26.67
N PRO A 41 2.84 1.08 -27.34
CA PRO A 41 4.02 0.99 -28.19
C PRO A 41 3.81 1.65 -29.56
N ASP A 42 4.90 2.24 -30.04
CA ASP A 42 5.04 2.89 -31.33
C ASP A 42 5.31 1.85 -32.42
N GLN A 43 4.38 1.67 -33.35
CA GLN A 43 4.57 0.82 -34.53
C GLN A 43 4.90 1.64 -35.79
N SER A 44 5.66 2.71 -35.67
CA SER A 44 6.18 3.48 -36.80
C SER A 44 7.27 2.72 -37.56
N GLY A 45 7.67 3.23 -38.73
CA GLY A 45 8.78 2.66 -39.49
C GLY A 45 10.09 2.70 -38.72
N SER A 46 10.35 3.75 -37.93
CA SER A 46 11.60 3.90 -37.19
C SER A 46 11.80 2.81 -36.16
N MET A 47 10.72 2.38 -35.49
CA MET A 47 10.74 1.26 -34.56
C MET A 47 10.94 -0.10 -35.24
N TYR A 48 10.77 -0.23 -36.56
CA TYR A 48 11.08 -1.47 -37.28
C TYR A 48 12.45 -1.46 -37.96
N MET A 49 13.22 -0.40 -37.76
CA MET A 49 14.64 -0.38 -38.13
C MET A 49 15.49 -1.16 -37.13
N THR A 50 16.65 -1.60 -37.58
CA THR A 50 17.65 -2.26 -36.73
C THR A 50 18.26 -1.27 -35.76
N HIS A 51 18.27 -1.61 -34.47
CA HIS A 51 19.02 -0.88 -33.45
C HIS A 51 20.52 -1.02 -33.72
N ALA A 52 21.21 0.10 -33.92
CA ALA A 52 22.61 0.16 -34.35
C ALA A 52 23.56 -0.62 -33.42
N LYS A 53 23.40 -0.47 -32.10
CA LYS A 53 24.23 -1.18 -31.10
C LYS A 53 23.86 -2.64 -30.88
N LEU A 54 22.57 -2.98 -30.92
CA LEU A 54 22.07 -4.32 -30.54
C LEU A 54 21.90 -5.26 -31.75
N GLY A 55 21.97 -4.74 -32.97
CA GLY A 55 21.90 -5.53 -34.21
C GLY A 55 20.54 -6.22 -34.45
N LYS A 56 19.50 -5.83 -33.72
CA LYS A 56 18.14 -6.40 -33.80
C LYS A 56 17.11 -5.31 -34.08
N VAL A 57 15.99 -5.67 -34.69
CA VAL A 57 14.85 -4.76 -34.93
C VAL A 57 14.35 -4.18 -33.61
N LYS A 58 14.21 -2.85 -33.52
CA LYS A 58 13.79 -2.17 -32.28
C LYS A 58 12.43 -2.64 -31.76
N MET A 59 11.46 -2.91 -32.63
CA MET A 59 10.14 -3.43 -32.25
C MET A 59 10.24 -4.85 -31.69
N ALA A 60 11.12 -5.69 -32.24
CA ALA A 60 11.34 -7.03 -31.68
C ALA A 60 11.95 -6.95 -30.27
N LEU A 61 12.90 -6.03 -30.06
CA LEU A 61 13.48 -5.73 -28.75
C LEU A 61 12.44 -5.16 -27.77
N ALA A 62 11.61 -4.22 -28.24
CA ALA A 62 10.51 -3.63 -27.47
C ALA A 62 9.50 -4.70 -27.04
N LYS A 63 9.14 -5.61 -27.94
CA LYS A 63 8.25 -6.73 -27.64
C LYS A 63 8.85 -7.67 -26.61
N GLU A 64 10.14 -7.95 -26.68
CA GLU A 64 10.85 -8.71 -25.64
C GLU A 64 10.78 -8.01 -24.27
N VAL A 65 11.04 -6.69 -24.20
CA VAL A 65 10.87 -5.93 -22.95
C VAL A 65 9.44 -6.00 -22.45
N MET A 66 8.44 -5.83 -23.32
CA MET A 66 7.03 -5.87 -22.93
C MET A 66 6.63 -7.23 -22.35
N PHE A 67 7.12 -8.35 -22.91
CA PHE A 67 6.91 -9.67 -22.33
C PHE A 67 7.59 -9.82 -20.97
N LYS A 68 8.87 -9.47 -20.85
CA LYS A 68 9.57 -9.55 -19.57
C LYS A 68 8.91 -8.66 -18.50
N MET A 69 8.46 -7.46 -18.89
CA MET A 69 7.71 -6.56 -18.02
C MET A 69 6.38 -7.18 -17.58
N ASN A 70 5.62 -7.78 -18.50
CA ASN A 70 4.39 -8.50 -18.20
C ASN A 70 4.60 -9.64 -17.20
N ASP A 71 5.72 -10.35 -17.29
CA ASP A 71 6.06 -11.42 -16.34
C ASP A 71 6.31 -10.88 -14.92
N GLU A 72 6.82 -9.66 -14.81
CA GLU A 72 7.15 -9.02 -13.53
C GLU A 72 6.00 -8.23 -12.89
N ILE A 73 4.95 -7.84 -13.65
CA ILE A 73 3.80 -7.10 -13.10
C ILE A 73 2.98 -8.05 -12.19
N PRO A 74 2.75 -7.72 -10.91
CA PRO A 74 1.90 -8.51 -10.03
C PRO A 74 0.41 -8.30 -10.36
N GLU A 75 -0.43 -9.33 -10.22
CA GLU A 75 -1.87 -9.20 -10.49
C GLU A 75 -2.63 -8.56 -9.31
N LEU A 76 -2.45 -7.25 -9.09
CA LEU A 76 -3.06 -6.50 -7.97
C LEU A 76 -4.43 -5.87 -8.29
N GLY A 77 -5.08 -6.31 -9.38
CA GLY A 77 -6.40 -5.84 -9.78
C GLY A 77 -6.44 -4.63 -10.72
N TYR A 78 -5.32 -4.32 -11.39
CA TYR A 78 -5.23 -3.23 -12.38
C TYR A 78 -6.23 -3.41 -13.53
N GLN A 79 -6.68 -2.32 -14.15
CA GLN A 79 -7.26 -2.35 -15.49
C GLN A 79 -6.15 -2.14 -16.53
N GLY A 80 -5.85 -3.15 -17.34
CA GLY A 80 -4.82 -3.08 -18.39
C GLY A 80 -5.43 -2.92 -19.77
N ALA A 81 -4.88 -2.02 -20.57
CA ALA A 81 -5.19 -1.86 -21.99
C ALA A 81 -3.91 -1.88 -22.84
N LEU A 82 -4.06 -2.22 -24.12
CA LEU A 82 -2.98 -2.20 -25.10
C LEU A 82 -3.47 -1.55 -26.38
N ASP A 83 -2.89 -0.40 -26.70
CA ASP A 83 -3.14 0.35 -27.93
C ASP A 83 -1.82 0.60 -28.65
N LEU A 84 -1.82 0.63 -29.96
CA LEU A 84 -0.65 0.99 -30.77
C LEU A 84 -0.87 2.36 -31.39
N PHE A 85 0.21 3.08 -31.69
CA PHE A 85 0.15 4.24 -32.58
C PHE A 85 1.08 4.08 -33.78
N ALA A 86 0.76 4.78 -34.88
CA ALA A 86 1.39 4.67 -36.21
C ALA A 86 1.02 3.44 -37.08
N PRO A 87 -0.26 3.14 -37.35
CA PRO A 87 -1.46 3.93 -37.03
C PRO A 87 -2.04 3.56 -35.67
N TRP A 88 -3.03 4.35 -35.23
CA TRP A 88 -3.83 4.01 -34.07
C TRP A 88 -4.49 2.64 -34.27
N GLN A 89 -4.25 1.72 -33.36
CA GLN A 89 -4.88 0.42 -33.37
C GLN A 89 -5.11 -0.05 -31.95
N LYS A 90 -6.36 -0.35 -31.62
CA LYS A 90 -6.72 -0.97 -30.36
C LYS A 90 -6.49 -2.48 -30.42
N ILE A 91 -5.70 -3.01 -29.48
CA ILE A 91 -5.36 -4.44 -29.42
C ILE A 91 -6.09 -5.13 -28.26
N ALA A 92 -6.23 -4.46 -27.14
CA ALA A 92 -7.00 -4.90 -25.98
C ALA A 92 -7.67 -3.71 -25.29
N ASP A 93 -9.00 -3.76 -25.16
CA ASP A 93 -9.76 -2.82 -24.34
C ASP A 93 -9.38 -2.91 -22.86
N PRO A 94 -9.58 -1.83 -22.07
CA PRO A 94 -9.37 -1.89 -20.63
C PRO A 94 -10.18 -3.02 -19.98
N ALA A 95 -9.46 -3.94 -19.35
CA ALA A 95 -10.04 -5.04 -18.59
C ALA A 95 -9.13 -5.38 -17.40
N VAL A 96 -9.66 -6.15 -16.44
CA VAL A 96 -8.88 -6.61 -15.28
C VAL A 96 -7.64 -7.36 -15.78
N TYR A 97 -6.48 -6.85 -15.41
CA TYR A 97 -5.19 -7.34 -15.85
C TYR A 97 -4.98 -8.77 -15.37
N LYS A 98 -4.71 -9.65 -16.35
CA LYS A 98 -4.26 -11.02 -16.18
C LYS A 98 -3.04 -11.24 -17.04
N ARG A 99 -1.96 -11.74 -16.44
CA ARG A 99 -0.65 -11.86 -17.10
C ARG A 99 -0.74 -12.65 -18.41
N ASN A 100 -1.45 -13.78 -18.39
CA ASN A 100 -1.57 -14.67 -19.54
C ASN A 100 -2.32 -13.98 -20.69
N THR A 101 -3.51 -13.45 -20.43
CA THR A 101 -4.35 -12.79 -21.45
C THR A 101 -3.68 -11.53 -21.99
N PHE A 102 -2.99 -10.77 -21.14
CA PHE A 102 -2.26 -9.58 -21.58
C PHE A 102 -1.02 -9.96 -22.42
N GLY A 103 -0.36 -11.07 -22.10
CA GLY A 103 0.69 -11.65 -22.93
C GLY A 103 0.20 -12.05 -24.33
N GLU A 104 -0.99 -12.63 -24.45
CA GLU A 104 -1.62 -12.91 -25.75
C GLU A 104 -1.90 -11.63 -26.55
N ALA A 105 -2.26 -10.53 -25.89
CA ALA A 105 -2.43 -9.24 -26.53
C ALA A 105 -1.08 -8.70 -27.06
N ILE A 106 -0.02 -8.75 -26.26
CA ILE A 106 1.35 -8.37 -26.70
C ILE A 106 1.78 -9.23 -27.90
N ALA A 107 1.46 -10.52 -27.90
CA ALA A 107 1.83 -11.44 -28.98
C ALA A 107 1.29 -11.00 -30.36
N LYS A 108 0.15 -10.30 -30.42
CA LYS A 108 -0.47 -9.78 -31.65
C LYS A 108 0.36 -8.66 -32.33
N ILE A 109 1.29 -8.03 -31.61
CA ILE A 109 2.18 -7.01 -32.18
C ILE A 109 3.14 -7.69 -33.16
N LYS A 110 3.27 -7.15 -34.37
CA LYS A 110 4.13 -7.74 -35.40
C LYS A 110 5.60 -7.51 -35.07
N ASN A 111 6.45 -8.49 -35.39
CA ASN A 111 7.90 -8.33 -35.29
C ASN A 111 8.49 -7.64 -36.53
N GLU A 112 7.77 -7.67 -37.64
CA GLU A 112 8.17 -7.11 -38.94
C GLU A 112 7.01 -6.41 -39.62
N GLN A 113 7.30 -5.30 -40.30
CA GLN A 113 6.35 -4.60 -41.17
C GLN A 113 7.08 -3.67 -42.15
N ALA A 114 6.33 -3.04 -43.06
CA ALA A 114 6.86 -2.01 -43.96
C ALA A 114 7.45 -0.83 -43.18
N ILE A 115 8.70 -0.46 -43.48
CA ILE A 115 9.41 0.66 -42.85
C ILE A 115 9.15 1.98 -43.57
N PHE A 116 9.25 1.97 -44.91
CA PHE A 116 9.13 3.17 -45.73
C PHE A 116 7.70 3.74 -45.73
N GLY A 117 7.59 5.06 -45.64
CA GLY A 117 6.31 5.78 -45.66
C GLY A 117 5.52 5.76 -44.34
N ARG A 118 6.08 5.18 -43.26
CA ARG A 118 5.44 5.11 -41.94
C ARG A 118 6.12 6.05 -40.94
N LEU A 119 5.87 7.35 -41.08
CA LEU A 119 6.28 8.35 -40.10
C LEU A 119 5.56 8.13 -38.76
N THR A 120 6.11 8.68 -37.69
CA THR A 120 5.63 8.50 -36.32
C THR A 120 4.62 9.59 -35.96
N PRO A 121 3.30 9.33 -35.90
CA PRO A 121 2.31 10.32 -35.54
C PRO A 121 2.11 10.32 -34.01
N MET A 122 3.18 10.52 -33.24
CA MET A 122 3.13 10.40 -31.78
C MET A 122 2.18 11.42 -31.15
N GLY A 123 2.19 12.68 -31.61
CA GLY A 123 1.25 13.71 -31.13
C GLY A 123 -0.21 13.30 -31.33
N PRO A 124 -0.65 13.02 -32.57
CA PRO A 124 -2.00 12.50 -32.84
C PRO A 124 -2.34 11.20 -32.08
N GLY A 125 -1.37 10.28 -31.96
CA GLY A 125 -1.52 9.05 -31.19
C GLY A 125 -1.81 9.33 -29.72
N ILE A 126 -1.02 10.20 -29.09
CA ILE A 126 -1.23 10.63 -27.71
C ILE A 126 -2.58 11.33 -27.54
N SER A 127 -2.97 12.20 -28.47
CA SER A 127 -4.29 12.85 -28.43
C SER A 127 -5.44 11.83 -28.52
N SER A 128 -5.25 10.72 -29.23
CA SER A 128 -6.26 9.66 -29.39
C SER A 128 -6.49 8.86 -28.11
N LEU A 129 -5.57 8.90 -27.13
CA LEU A 129 -5.76 8.27 -25.82
C LEU A 129 -6.97 8.81 -25.06
N ASP A 130 -7.45 10.02 -25.39
CA ASP A 130 -8.69 10.58 -24.83
C ASP A 130 -9.90 9.64 -24.98
N THR A 131 -9.94 8.89 -26.08
CA THR A 131 -11.02 7.94 -26.38
C THR A 131 -11.06 6.75 -25.42
N VAL A 132 -9.94 6.45 -24.76
CA VAL A 132 -9.82 5.38 -23.78
C VAL A 132 -9.86 5.96 -22.36
N LEU A 133 -9.13 7.04 -22.12
CA LEU A 133 -9.01 7.69 -20.81
C LEU A 133 -10.34 8.23 -20.29
N SER A 134 -11.22 8.70 -21.17
CA SER A 134 -12.55 9.22 -20.77
C SER A 134 -13.44 8.16 -20.10
N GLY A 135 -13.19 6.86 -20.35
CA GLY A 135 -13.88 5.75 -19.70
C GLY A 135 -13.20 5.22 -18.44
N LEU A 136 -12.02 5.75 -18.07
CA LEU A 136 -11.23 5.27 -16.94
C LEU A 136 -11.31 6.21 -15.74
N SER A 137 -11.40 5.63 -14.55
CA SER A 137 -11.33 6.34 -13.27
C SER A 137 -10.10 5.93 -12.48
N GLY A 138 -9.53 6.84 -11.70
CA GLY A 138 -8.35 6.56 -10.89
C GLY A 138 -7.02 6.82 -11.61
N LYS A 139 -5.92 6.59 -10.89
CA LYS A 139 -4.56 6.86 -11.36
C LYS A 139 -4.24 5.96 -12.55
N THR A 140 -3.75 6.55 -13.63
CA THR A 140 -3.52 5.83 -14.87
C THR A 140 -2.07 5.99 -15.33
N GLY A 141 -1.34 4.89 -15.47
CA GLY A 141 -0.01 4.88 -16.06
C GLY A 141 -0.07 4.63 -17.56
N ILE A 142 0.47 5.53 -18.38
CA ILE A 142 0.59 5.34 -19.83
C ILE A 142 2.05 4.99 -20.11
N ILE A 143 2.33 3.78 -20.58
CA ILE A 143 3.68 3.30 -20.85
C ILE A 143 3.95 3.39 -22.34
N ILE A 144 4.63 4.45 -22.77
CA ILE A 144 5.04 4.67 -24.16
C ILE A 144 6.30 3.88 -24.45
N VAL A 145 6.30 3.09 -25.53
CA VAL A 145 7.49 2.36 -26.00
C VAL A 145 7.83 2.85 -27.40
N SER A 146 8.90 3.63 -27.55
CA SER A 146 9.23 4.30 -28.83
C SER A 146 10.71 4.69 -28.88
N ASP A 147 11.20 5.03 -30.07
CA ASP A 147 12.49 5.66 -30.29
C ASP A 147 12.42 7.19 -30.44
N GLY A 148 11.20 7.75 -30.47
CA GLY A 148 10.98 9.20 -30.59
C GLY A 148 11.42 9.79 -31.93
N ALA A 149 11.78 8.97 -32.92
CA ALA A 149 12.29 9.41 -34.20
C ALA A 149 11.16 9.59 -35.22
N ALA A 150 11.49 10.23 -36.36
CA ALA A 150 10.60 10.38 -37.52
C ALA A 150 9.19 10.94 -37.21
N ASN A 151 9.07 11.80 -36.18
CA ASN A 151 7.80 12.37 -35.77
C ASN A 151 7.15 13.25 -36.85
N GLN A 152 5.85 13.09 -37.06
CA GLN A 152 5.04 13.89 -37.98
C GLN A 152 3.77 14.40 -37.29
N GLY A 153 3.36 15.62 -37.64
CA GLY A 153 2.14 16.24 -37.16
C GLY A 153 2.39 17.12 -35.93
N PRO A 154 1.35 17.35 -35.11
CA PRO A 154 1.44 18.14 -33.89
C PRO A 154 2.54 17.67 -32.94
N ASP A 155 3.10 18.61 -32.17
CA ASP A 155 4.17 18.34 -31.20
C ASP A 155 3.72 17.28 -30.16
N PRO A 156 4.44 16.14 -30.06
CA PRO A 156 4.14 15.11 -29.07
C PRO A 156 4.17 15.58 -27.62
N VAL A 157 5.07 16.51 -27.28
CA VAL A 157 5.17 17.04 -25.91
C VAL A 157 3.94 17.87 -25.58
N ALA A 158 3.53 18.77 -26.46
CA ALA A 158 2.30 19.54 -26.31
C ALA A 158 1.04 18.64 -26.23
N ALA A 159 0.98 17.58 -27.03
CA ALA A 159 -0.13 16.62 -26.97
C ALA A 159 -0.20 15.89 -25.61
N ALA A 160 0.95 15.44 -25.09
CA ALA A 160 1.02 14.81 -23.77
C ALA A 160 0.66 15.79 -22.64
N GLN A 161 1.09 17.05 -22.75
CA GLN A 161 0.72 18.10 -21.80
C GLN A 161 -0.80 18.33 -21.78
N ALA A 162 -1.43 18.40 -22.95
CA ALA A 162 -2.88 18.55 -23.06
C ALA A 162 -3.64 17.39 -22.41
N ILE A 163 -3.18 16.14 -22.61
CA ILE A 163 -3.75 14.96 -21.94
C ILE A 163 -3.58 15.05 -20.42
N HIS A 164 -2.38 15.38 -19.92
CA HIS A 164 -2.16 15.51 -18.48
C HIS A 164 -2.98 16.67 -17.86
N SER A 165 -3.14 17.78 -18.56
CA SER A 165 -4.01 18.89 -18.12
C SER A 165 -5.48 18.47 -18.03
N LYS A 166 -5.95 17.61 -18.94
CA LYS A 166 -7.32 17.07 -18.91
C LYS A 166 -7.49 15.96 -17.86
N TYR A 167 -6.46 15.15 -17.66
CA TYR A 167 -6.43 14.02 -16.72
C TYR A 167 -5.20 14.13 -15.78
N PRO A 168 -5.26 14.95 -14.72
CA PRO A 168 -4.11 15.18 -13.83
C PRO A 168 -3.58 13.93 -13.13
N GLN A 169 -4.39 12.88 -13.04
CA GLN A 169 -4.05 11.58 -12.48
C GLN A 169 -3.31 10.64 -13.47
N VAL A 170 -3.06 11.10 -14.70
CA VAL A 170 -2.29 10.36 -15.71
C VAL A 170 -0.80 10.64 -15.56
N CYS A 171 -0.01 9.56 -15.54
CA CYS A 171 1.45 9.61 -15.58
C CYS A 171 1.97 8.99 -16.88
N PHE A 172 2.87 9.69 -17.56
CA PHE A 172 3.54 9.16 -18.74
C PHE A 172 4.84 8.49 -18.34
N HIS A 173 4.93 7.19 -18.56
CA HIS A 173 6.14 6.39 -18.42
C HIS A 173 6.68 6.08 -19.81
N VAL A 174 8.00 5.95 -19.93
CA VAL A 174 8.67 5.78 -21.21
C VAL A 174 9.68 4.63 -21.11
N ILE A 175 9.60 3.74 -22.10
CA ILE A 175 10.64 2.78 -22.44
C ILE A 175 11.24 3.24 -23.78
N SER A 176 12.41 3.85 -23.71
CA SER A 176 13.11 4.48 -24.83
C SER A 176 13.95 3.48 -25.61
N PHE A 177 13.82 3.51 -26.94
CA PHE A 177 14.75 2.92 -27.90
C PHE A 177 15.40 4.01 -28.77
N ALA A 178 15.49 5.24 -28.24
CA ALA A 178 16.00 6.39 -28.96
C ALA A 178 17.50 6.24 -29.24
N GLU A 179 17.86 6.42 -30.51
CA GLU A 179 19.26 6.47 -30.95
C GLU A 179 19.66 7.89 -31.36
N GLU A 180 18.67 8.73 -31.66
CA GLU A 180 18.85 10.14 -32.02
C GLU A 180 18.63 11.06 -30.80
N PRO A 181 19.50 12.07 -30.58
CA PRO A 181 19.35 12.99 -29.46
C PRO A 181 17.99 13.69 -29.38
N LYS A 182 17.44 14.07 -30.54
CA LYS A 182 16.13 14.74 -30.63
C LYS A 182 15.00 13.83 -30.15
N GLY A 183 15.00 12.55 -30.56
CA GLY A 183 14.00 11.58 -30.13
C GLY A 183 14.09 11.30 -28.63
N ALA A 184 15.31 11.14 -28.11
CA ALA A 184 15.56 10.95 -26.69
C ALA A 184 15.07 12.15 -25.85
N GLU A 185 15.31 13.38 -26.32
CA GLU A 185 14.86 14.59 -25.64
C GLU A 185 13.32 14.70 -25.58
N ILE A 186 12.63 14.41 -26.69
CA ILE A 186 11.15 14.41 -26.74
C ILE A 186 10.58 13.41 -25.73
N LEU A 187 11.08 12.17 -25.76
CA LEU A 187 10.63 11.11 -24.87
C LEU A 187 10.88 11.45 -23.39
N LYS A 188 12.05 11.99 -23.08
CA LYS A 188 12.38 12.46 -21.73
C LYS A 188 11.44 13.57 -21.28
N LYS A 189 11.16 14.56 -22.14
CA LYS A 189 10.19 15.63 -21.84
C LYS A 189 8.80 15.07 -21.56
N ILE A 190 8.33 14.10 -22.33
CA ILE A 190 7.02 13.47 -22.12
C ILE A 190 6.95 12.79 -20.75
N SER A 191 7.94 11.97 -20.40
CA SER A 191 7.98 11.31 -19.07
C SER A 191 8.11 12.30 -17.90
N GLY A 192 8.66 13.49 -18.13
CA GLY A 192 8.79 14.54 -17.11
C GLY A 192 7.49 15.29 -16.81
N ILE A 193 6.45 15.14 -17.64
CA ILE A 193 5.17 15.81 -17.45
C ILE A 193 4.52 15.31 -16.15
N GLY A 194 4.11 16.25 -15.29
CA GLY A 194 3.48 15.96 -14.00
C GLY A 194 4.42 15.42 -12.92
N GLY A 195 5.70 15.17 -13.23
CA GLY A 195 6.71 14.73 -12.25
C GLY A 195 6.52 13.33 -11.68
N CYS A 196 5.63 12.52 -12.24
CA CYS A 196 5.33 11.15 -11.78
C CYS A 196 5.74 10.05 -12.76
N GLY A 197 6.19 10.43 -13.96
CA GLY A 197 6.64 9.50 -14.98
C GLY A 197 7.99 8.85 -14.63
N VAL A 198 8.20 7.67 -15.22
CA VAL A 198 9.44 6.90 -15.10
C VAL A 198 9.99 6.73 -16.50
N HIS A 199 11.26 7.09 -16.70
CA HIS A 199 11.96 6.92 -17.97
C HIS A 199 13.01 5.83 -17.83
N ALA A 200 13.01 4.88 -18.76
CA ALA A 200 14.02 3.83 -18.83
C ALA A 200 14.45 3.58 -20.26
N GLU A 201 15.71 3.16 -20.45
CA GLU A 201 16.21 2.71 -21.75
C GLU A 201 15.90 1.22 -21.94
N GLY A 202 15.21 0.87 -23.02
CA GLY A 202 14.81 -0.50 -23.33
C GLY A 202 16.00 -1.46 -23.40
N ALA A 203 17.13 -1.00 -23.94
CA ALA A 203 18.38 -1.78 -23.95
C ALA A 203 18.86 -2.15 -22.53
N THR A 204 18.72 -1.24 -21.57
CA THR A 204 19.06 -1.51 -20.16
C THR A 204 18.08 -2.50 -19.54
N LEU A 205 16.77 -2.32 -19.76
CA LEU A 205 15.75 -3.24 -19.23
C LEU A 205 15.89 -4.66 -19.78
N LEU A 206 16.42 -4.82 -21.00
CA LEU A 206 16.72 -6.14 -21.58
C LEU A 206 17.92 -6.82 -20.92
N ALA A 207 18.97 -6.03 -20.64
CA ALA A 207 20.25 -6.53 -20.14
C ALA A 207 20.27 -6.74 -18.62
N ASP A 208 19.49 -5.96 -17.87
CA ASP A 208 19.49 -5.97 -16.41
C ASP A 208 18.09 -6.26 -15.85
N SER A 209 17.94 -7.48 -15.34
CA SER A 209 16.69 -7.92 -14.69
C SER A 209 16.34 -7.11 -13.44
N ALA A 210 17.33 -6.55 -12.73
CA ALA A 210 17.07 -5.70 -11.57
C ALA A 210 16.53 -4.35 -12.00
N ALA A 211 17.07 -3.76 -13.07
CA ALA A 211 16.54 -2.53 -13.65
C ALA A 211 15.10 -2.70 -14.16
N LEU A 212 14.77 -3.84 -14.78
CA LEU A 212 13.40 -4.18 -15.17
C LEU A 212 12.45 -4.27 -13.98
N LYS A 213 12.82 -5.03 -12.95
CA LYS A 213 12.02 -5.16 -11.72
C LYS A 213 11.81 -3.81 -11.03
N GLN A 214 12.86 -2.99 -11.01
CA GLN A 214 12.79 -1.65 -10.44
C GLN A 214 11.86 -0.74 -11.24
N PHE A 215 11.94 -0.76 -12.58
CA PHE A 215 10.99 -0.04 -13.45
C PHE A 215 9.54 -0.48 -13.17
N VAL A 216 9.28 -1.79 -13.13
CA VAL A 216 7.94 -2.32 -12.84
C VAL A 216 7.45 -1.88 -11.46
N LYS A 217 8.28 -1.95 -10.43
CA LYS A 217 7.94 -1.43 -9.11
C LYS A 217 7.63 0.07 -9.17
N ASP A 218 8.50 0.87 -9.77
CA ASP A 218 8.34 2.33 -9.83
C ASP A 218 7.10 2.77 -10.61
N VAL A 219 6.63 1.98 -11.56
CA VAL A 219 5.37 2.24 -12.28
C VAL A 219 4.15 1.71 -11.51
N PHE A 220 4.17 0.44 -11.09
CA PHE A 220 2.94 -0.29 -10.76
C PHE A 220 2.63 -0.40 -9.27
N TYR A 221 3.63 -0.52 -8.38
CA TYR A 221 3.35 -0.84 -6.97
C TYR A 221 4.44 -0.38 -6.00
N THR A 222 4.07 -0.23 -4.74
CA THR A 222 5.03 -0.11 -3.64
C THR A 222 5.03 -1.36 -2.80
N ALA A 223 6.19 -1.69 -2.21
CA ALA A 223 6.31 -2.75 -1.22
C ALA A 223 6.12 -2.11 0.16
N ALA A 224 4.98 -2.39 0.80
CA ALA A 224 4.79 -2.04 2.20
C ALA A 224 5.15 -3.27 3.04
N VAL A 225 6.07 -3.07 3.99
CA VAL A 225 6.18 -4.00 5.11
C VAL A 225 4.97 -3.71 5.98
N GLU A 226 4.00 -4.62 6.01
CA GLU A 226 2.97 -4.55 7.06
C GLU A 226 3.68 -4.82 8.38
N THR A 227 4.05 -3.76 9.09
CA THR A 227 4.12 -3.86 10.55
C THR A 227 2.69 -4.12 10.97
N LYS A 228 2.34 -5.40 11.18
CA LYS A 228 1.05 -5.79 11.75
C LYS A 228 0.87 -4.90 12.98
N LYS A 229 0.01 -3.89 12.88
CA LYS A 229 -0.28 -2.92 13.94
C LYS A 229 -0.46 -3.75 15.20
N GLU A 230 0.30 -3.46 16.25
CA GLU A 230 0.15 -4.14 17.52
C GLU A 230 -1.34 -4.14 17.86
N GLU A 231 -1.98 -5.31 17.81
CA GLU A 231 -3.32 -5.50 18.33
C GLU A 231 -3.20 -5.45 19.84
N VAL A 232 -3.02 -4.24 20.36
CA VAL A 232 -3.21 -3.96 21.77
C VAL A 232 -4.71 -4.07 21.99
N ILE A 233 -5.15 -5.21 22.52
CA ILE A 233 -6.47 -5.30 23.13
C ILE A 233 -6.41 -4.47 24.41
N ILE A 234 -6.58 -3.15 24.27
CA ILE A 234 -6.76 -2.27 25.42
C ILE A 234 -8.19 -2.50 25.92
N LEU A 235 -8.34 -3.37 26.91
CA LEU A 235 -9.50 -3.30 27.79
C LEU A 235 -9.41 -1.94 28.51
N ARG A 236 -10.13 -0.94 27.99
CA ARG A 236 -10.03 0.43 28.49
C ARG A 236 -10.64 0.54 29.88
N GLY A 237 -9.76 0.63 30.88
CA GLY A 237 -9.98 1.31 32.15
C GLY A 237 -10.88 0.56 33.12
N ILE A 238 -10.37 -0.49 33.77
CA ILE A 238 -10.92 -0.93 35.05
C ILE A 238 -10.54 0.13 36.06
N ASN A 239 -11.50 0.98 36.43
CA ASN A 239 -11.24 2.06 37.36
C ASN A 239 -11.39 1.58 38.80
N PHE A 240 -10.48 2.04 39.65
CA PHE A 240 -10.46 1.75 41.08
C PHE A 240 -10.86 2.98 41.89
N ASP A 241 -11.49 2.72 43.04
CA ASP A 241 -11.73 3.77 44.04
C ASP A 241 -10.41 4.32 44.58
N PHE A 242 -10.49 5.51 45.17
CA PHE A 242 -9.35 6.09 45.87
C PHE A 242 -8.83 5.11 46.92
N ASP A 243 -7.51 4.88 46.87
CA ASP A 243 -6.78 3.99 47.78
C ASP A 243 -7.17 2.50 47.79
N LYS A 244 -7.94 2.03 46.80
CA LYS A 244 -8.35 0.62 46.71
C LYS A 244 -7.72 -0.13 45.55
N SER A 245 -7.64 -1.46 45.70
CA SER A 245 -7.28 -2.42 44.65
C SER A 245 -8.35 -3.48 44.36
N ASP A 246 -9.52 -3.41 45.00
CA ASP A 246 -10.61 -4.36 44.74
C ASP A 246 -11.30 -4.09 43.40
N ILE A 247 -11.56 -5.15 42.64
CA ILE A 247 -12.32 -5.07 41.38
C ILE A 247 -13.80 -4.96 41.71
N LYS A 248 -14.43 -3.84 41.34
CA LYS A 248 -15.87 -3.66 41.53
C LYS A 248 -16.69 -4.63 40.69
N PRO A 249 -17.87 -5.07 41.16
CA PRO A 249 -18.77 -5.94 40.40
C PRO A 249 -19.09 -5.43 38.99
N GLU A 250 -19.20 -4.11 38.80
CA GLU A 250 -19.46 -3.48 37.50
C GLU A 250 -18.39 -3.74 36.44
N TRP A 251 -17.16 -4.07 36.83
CA TRP A 251 -16.05 -4.36 35.92
C TRP A 251 -15.88 -5.86 35.63
N LYS A 252 -16.54 -6.74 36.38
CA LYS A 252 -16.45 -8.19 36.16
C LYS A 252 -16.89 -8.62 34.76
N PRO A 253 -18.01 -8.12 34.18
CA PRO A 253 -18.39 -8.50 32.81
C PRO A 253 -17.33 -8.16 31.75
N VAL A 254 -16.67 -7.01 31.89
CA VAL A 254 -15.59 -6.60 30.96
C VAL A 254 -14.37 -7.53 31.08
N LEU A 255 -14.05 -7.94 32.31
CA LEU A 255 -13.00 -8.93 32.54
C LEU A 255 -13.39 -10.33 32.07
N ASP A 256 -14.65 -10.71 32.15
CA ASP A 256 -15.17 -11.97 31.63
C ASP A 256 -14.97 -12.05 30.12
N GLU A 257 -15.32 -11.00 29.37
CA GLU A 257 -15.07 -10.90 27.92
C GLU A 257 -13.57 -11.02 27.60
N GLY A 258 -12.71 -10.34 28.37
CA GLY A 258 -11.26 -10.46 28.24
C GLY A 258 -10.75 -11.88 28.48
N ALA A 259 -11.29 -12.56 29.50
CA ALA A 259 -10.94 -13.94 29.82
C ALA A 259 -11.35 -14.90 28.69
N GLU A 260 -12.56 -14.75 28.13
CA GLU A 260 -13.01 -15.57 27.01
C GLU A 260 -12.07 -15.47 25.79
N VAL A 261 -11.60 -14.26 25.48
CA VAL A 261 -10.63 -14.04 24.40
C VAL A 261 -9.33 -14.77 24.70
N LEU A 262 -8.82 -14.69 25.92
CA LEU A 262 -7.56 -15.34 26.31
C LEU A 262 -7.67 -16.87 26.36
N VAL A 263 -8.85 -17.41 26.70
CA VAL A 263 -9.15 -18.86 26.63
C VAL A 263 -9.16 -19.33 25.18
N LYS A 264 -9.84 -18.59 24.29
CA LYS A 264 -9.92 -18.94 22.85
C LYS A 264 -8.58 -18.81 22.13
N ASN A 265 -7.63 -18.07 22.67
CA ASN A 265 -6.33 -17.78 22.05
C ASN A 265 -5.16 -18.17 22.98
N PRO A 266 -4.82 -19.47 23.11
CA PRO A 266 -3.83 -19.94 24.07
C PRO A 266 -2.39 -19.42 23.85
N ASN A 267 -2.07 -18.94 22.65
CA ASN A 267 -0.74 -18.43 22.29
C ASN A 267 -0.54 -16.95 22.66
N ILE A 268 -1.57 -16.26 23.17
CA ILE A 268 -1.46 -14.86 23.56
C ILE A 268 -0.90 -14.77 24.98
N ASN A 269 0.17 -14.02 25.17
CA ASN A 269 0.65 -13.58 26.48
C ASN A 269 0.20 -12.13 26.73
N ILE A 270 0.05 -11.73 27.99
CA ILE A 270 -0.34 -10.37 28.34
C ILE A 270 0.51 -9.77 29.47
N ILE A 271 0.64 -8.44 29.47
CA ILE A 271 1.08 -7.63 30.60
C ILE A 271 -0.11 -6.86 31.14
N ILE A 272 -0.30 -6.89 32.45
CA ILE A 272 -1.32 -6.17 33.20
C ILE A 272 -0.62 -5.00 33.90
N GLU A 273 -0.94 -3.79 33.47
CA GLU A 273 -0.30 -2.55 33.91
C GLU A 273 -1.21 -1.79 34.89
N GLY A 274 -0.74 -1.59 36.12
CA GLY A 274 -1.45 -0.82 37.13
C GLY A 274 -1.00 0.64 37.15
N HIS A 275 -1.95 1.55 37.40
CA HIS A 275 -1.70 2.99 37.51
C HIS A 275 -2.45 3.63 38.69
N THR A 276 -1.91 4.73 39.20
CA THR A 276 -2.53 5.58 40.22
C THR A 276 -2.67 7.03 39.75
N CYS A 277 -3.40 7.82 40.54
CA CYS A 277 -3.33 9.29 40.45
C CYS A 277 -2.12 9.82 41.25
N SER A 278 -1.85 11.12 41.15
CA SER A 278 -0.70 11.76 41.80
C SER A 278 -0.87 12.09 43.30
N ILE A 279 -1.82 11.44 43.99
CA ILE A 279 -2.05 11.68 45.42
C ILE A 279 -1.34 10.58 46.19
N GLY A 280 -0.49 10.96 47.15
CA GLY A 280 0.35 10.04 47.91
C GLY A 280 1.82 10.13 47.52
N THR A 281 2.68 9.37 48.20
CA THR A 281 4.09 9.29 47.83
C THR A 281 4.30 8.36 46.63
N GLU A 282 5.34 8.60 45.85
CA GLU A 282 5.68 7.74 44.70
C GLU A 282 5.82 6.26 45.12
N ALA A 283 6.54 5.98 46.21
CA ALA A 283 6.70 4.64 46.75
C ALA A 283 5.37 3.98 47.14
N TYR A 284 4.42 4.77 47.65
CA TYR A 284 3.09 4.29 47.96
C TYR A 284 2.29 3.96 46.69
N ASN A 285 2.29 4.89 45.74
CA ASN A 285 1.59 4.76 44.47
C ASN A 285 2.12 3.60 43.62
N GLN A 286 3.42 3.36 43.65
CA GLN A 286 4.05 2.20 43.04
C GLN A 286 3.44 0.90 43.61
N LYS A 287 3.46 0.71 44.93
CA LYS A 287 2.89 -0.48 45.58
C LYS A 287 1.38 -0.63 45.33
N LEU A 288 0.63 0.47 45.34
CA LEU A 288 -0.82 0.44 45.07
C LEU A 288 -1.11 0.01 43.62
N SER A 289 -0.31 0.50 42.67
CA SER A 289 -0.46 0.11 41.26
C SER A 289 -0.17 -1.38 41.03
N GLU A 290 0.85 -1.92 41.70
CA GLU A 290 1.18 -3.35 41.66
C GLU A 290 0.03 -4.21 42.21
N ARG A 291 -0.55 -3.82 43.36
CA ARG A 291 -1.72 -4.52 43.94
C ARG A 291 -2.92 -4.53 43.00
N ARG A 292 -3.16 -3.44 42.26
CA ARG A 292 -4.25 -3.36 41.27
C ARG A 292 -4.02 -4.32 40.10
N ALA A 293 -2.81 -4.32 39.54
CA ALA A 293 -2.44 -5.25 38.49
C ALA A 293 -2.57 -6.71 38.97
N GLN A 294 -2.13 -6.98 40.20
CA GLN A 294 -2.23 -8.29 40.84
C GLN A 294 -3.69 -8.76 41.03
N SER A 295 -4.59 -7.85 41.40
CA SER A 295 -6.01 -8.19 41.58
C SER A 295 -6.65 -8.63 40.25
N VAL A 296 -6.28 -7.98 39.13
CA VAL A 296 -6.74 -8.37 37.79
C VAL A 296 -6.09 -9.67 37.33
N PHE A 297 -4.82 -9.89 37.65
CA PHE A 297 -4.13 -11.16 37.40
C PHE A 297 -4.85 -12.32 38.09
N GLU A 298 -5.14 -12.19 39.40
CA GLU A 298 -5.85 -13.22 40.17
C GLU A 298 -7.24 -13.48 39.63
N TYR A 299 -7.93 -12.43 39.17
CA TYR A 299 -9.21 -12.58 38.49
C TYR A 299 -9.09 -13.45 37.24
N PHE A 300 -8.13 -13.19 36.35
CA PHE A 300 -7.94 -14.01 35.16
C PHE A 300 -7.48 -15.44 35.47
N VAL A 301 -6.66 -15.64 36.50
CA VAL A 301 -6.31 -16.99 36.98
C VAL A 301 -7.58 -17.73 37.43
N SER A 302 -8.50 -17.06 38.15
CA SER A 302 -9.78 -17.65 38.54
C SER A 302 -10.69 -18.03 37.36
N LYS A 303 -10.45 -17.43 36.18
CA LYS A 303 -11.14 -17.73 34.92
C LYS A 303 -10.42 -18.77 34.07
N GLY A 304 -9.35 -19.38 34.58
CA GLY A 304 -8.64 -20.47 33.92
C GLY A 304 -7.50 -20.02 32.99
N ILE A 305 -7.08 -18.76 33.03
CA ILE A 305 -5.91 -18.31 32.28
C ILE A 305 -4.63 -18.73 33.01
N SER A 306 -3.72 -19.41 32.31
CA SER A 306 -2.46 -19.86 32.91
C SER A 306 -1.63 -18.67 33.43
N PRO A 307 -1.15 -18.71 34.68
CA PRO A 307 -0.23 -17.70 35.23
C PRO A 307 0.99 -17.42 34.35
N SER A 308 1.53 -18.44 33.67
CA SER A 308 2.70 -18.32 32.80
C SER A 308 2.49 -17.41 31.58
N ARG A 309 1.23 -17.13 31.22
CA ARG A 309 0.85 -16.29 30.09
C ARG A 309 0.68 -14.82 30.48
N MET A 310 0.86 -14.48 31.75
CA MET A 310 0.52 -13.17 32.29
C MET A 310 1.66 -12.60 33.12
N LYS A 311 1.93 -11.31 32.99
CA LYS A 311 2.88 -10.58 33.84
C LYS A 311 2.20 -9.33 34.39
N THR A 312 2.48 -8.98 35.63
CA THR A 312 2.01 -7.73 36.24
C THR A 312 3.13 -6.69 36.28
N VAL A 313 2.79 -5.43 36.05
CA VAL A 313 3.70 -4.28 36.18
C VAL A 313 2.94 -3.14 36.82
N GLY A 314 3.45 -2.58 37.91
CA GLY A 314 2.97 -1.32 38.46
C GLY A 314 3.77 -0.14 37.91
N TYR A 315 3.10 0.93 37.50
CA TYR A 315 3.74 2.17 37.08
C TYR A 315 3.55 3.33 38.07
N GLY A 316 2.82 3.12 39.16
CA GLY A 316 2.41 4.19 40.05
C GLY A 316 1.73 5.33 39.29
N GLU A 317 2.19 6.55 39.55
CA GLU A 317 1.70 7.78 38.91
C GLU A 317 2.49 8.21 37.68
N SER A 318 3.54 7.47 37.29
CA SER A 318 4.52 7.89 36.25
C SER A 318 3.95 7.94 34.82
N LYS A 319 2.79 7.32 34.58
CA LYS A 319 2.12 7.27 33.27
C LYS A 319 0.66 7.75 33.35
N PRO A 320 0.43 9.05 33.62
CA PRO A 320 -0.92 9.61 33.70
C PRO A 320 -1.55 9.68 32.31
N LYS A 321 -2.86 9.45 32.25
CA LYS A 321 -3.68 9.50 31.03
C LYS A 321 -4.56 10.75 30.96
N ALA A 322 -4.81 11.37 32.12
CA ALA A 322 -5.56 12.58 32.27
C ALA A 322 -4.92 13.49 33.32
N ASP A 323 -5.39 14.74 33.40
CA ASP A 323 -4.86 15.75 34.31
C ASP A 323 -5.14 15.40 35.78
N ASN A 324 -4.08 15.26 36.58
CA ASN A 324 -4.18 14.97 38.01
C ASN A 324 -4.67 16.15 38.87
N ALA A 325 -4.71 17.38 38.32
CA ALA A 325 -5.25 18.52 39.05
C ALA A 325 -6.76 18.39 39.29
N THR A 326 -7.48 17.69 38.41
CA THR A 326 -8.94 17.49 38.51
C THR A 326 -9.30 16.15 39.13
N GLU A 327 -10.41 16.08 39.89
CA GLU A 327 -10.86 14.80 40.44
C GLU A 327 -11.24 13.80 39.34
N GLU A 328 -11.82 14.29 38.25
CA GLU A 328 -12.18 13.45 37.11
C GLU A 328 -10.94 12.86 36.43
N GLY A 329 -9.89 13.65 36.21
CA GLY A 329 -8.64 13.14 35.66
C GLY A 329 -7.92 12.18 36.60
N ARG A 330 -7.94 12.42 37.92
CA ARG A 330 -7.45 11.45 38.90
C ARG A 330 -8.24 10.13 38.85
N ARG A 331 -9.57 10.20 38.70
CA ARG A 331 -10.42 9.01 38.54
C ARG A 331 -10.05 8.21 37.29
N ILE A 332 -9.74 8.88 36.17
CA ILE A 332 -9.28 8.25 34.93
C ILE A 332 -7.88 7.61 35.12
N ASN A 333 -6.99 8.25 35.89
CA ASN A 333 -5.64 7.75 36.13
C ASN A 333 -5.60 6.51 37.03
N ARG A 334 -6.56 6.37 37.98
CA ARG A 334 -6.73 5.18 38.83
C ARG A 334 -7.28 3.99 38.00
N ARG A 335 -6.42 3.34 37.22
CA ARG A 335 -6.81 2.33 36.23
C ARG A 335 -5.87 1.14 36.18
N VAL A 336 -6.33 0.06 35.56
CA VAL A 336 -5.49 -1.00 34.99
C VAL A 336 -5.66 -1.04 33.47
N GLU A 337 -4.56 -1.27 32.76
CA GLU A 337 -4.53 -1.51 31.31
C GLU A 337 -3.92 -2.89 31.04
N ILE A 338 -4.39 -3.56 29.98
CA ILE A 338 -3.89 -4.88 29.59
C ILE A 338 -3.28 -4.75 28.20
N LYS A 339 -2.09 -5.30 28.02
CA LYS A 339 -1.35 -5.30 26.75
C LYS A 339 -1.01 -6.71 26.33
N VAL A 340 -1.15 -7.00 25.05
CA VAL A 340 -0.70 -8.26 24.48
C VAL A 340 0.81 -8.22 24.24
N VAL A 341 1.49 -9.30 24.61
CA VAL A 341 2.92 -9.53 24.36
C VAL A 341 3.04 -10.77 23.47
N LYS A 342 3.83 -10.66 22.41
CA LYS A 342 4.17 -11.81 21.56
C LYS A 342 5.31 -12.61 22.16
#